data_AF-A0A6C0ICP2-F1
#
_entry.id   AF-A0A6C0ICP2-F1
#
_cell.length_a   1.000
_cell.length_b   1.000
_cell.length_c   1.000
_cell.angle_alpha   90.00
_cell.angle_beta   90.00
_cell.angle_gamma   90.00
#
_symmetry.space_group_name_H-M   'P 1'
#
loop_
_entity.id
_entity.type
_entity.pdbx_description
1 polymer ?
#
loop_
_entity_poly.entity_id
_entity_poly.type
_entity_poly.pdbx_seq_one_letter_code
_entity_poly.pdbx_strand_id
1 'polypeptide(L)'
;METTKNKLSPYASMFYNRLKNYLETSLYFYGSIQRNDYVPDKSDIDVDLFTENINSTITKMQHFLDVDKSKFKKFIYKINNNIIIGYKISIKEPEHYFRTEISIFDEKNKALVLNEHTRKFHIPFFSSIIIIILKFFYYQLGIIPKMYFKYIKDYLINTSFGNPSEFLIIDLKKDLV
;
A
#
# COMPACT_ATOMS: atom_id res chain seq x y z
N MET A 1 6.06 -7.58 -5.75
CA MET A 1 5.76 -7.64 -7.19
C MET A 1 5.62 -9.10 -7.49
N GLU A 2 4.37 -9.50 -7.73
CA GLU A 2 3.84 -10.87 -7.90
C GLU A 2 4.08 -11.85 -6.76
N THR A 3 5.28 -11.91 -6.19
CA THR A 3 5.60 -12.63 -4.96
C THR A 3 5.92 -11.67 -3.83
N THR A 4 6.00 -12.19 -2.60
CA THR A 4 6.39 -11.45 -1.41
C THR A 4 7.72 -11.97 -0.88
N LYS A 5 8.59 -11.06 -0.40
CA LYS A 5 9.79 -11.44 0.33
C LYS A 5 9.47 -12.12 1.66
N ASN A 6 8.51 -11.55 2.41
CA ASN A 6 8.04 -12.11 3.66
C ASN A 6 6.81 -13.00 3.43
N LYS A 7 6.67 -14.06 4.22
CA LYS A 7 5.58 -15.02 4.09
C LYS A 7 4.24 -14.36 4.48
N LEU A 8 3.23 -14.53 3.63
CA LEU A 8 1.85 -14.17 3.94
C LEU A 8 1.25 -15.15 4.95
N SER A 9 0.35 -14.68 5.81
CA SER A 9 -0.47 -15.59 6.62
C SER A 9 -1.34 -16.48 5.72
N PRO A 10 -1.77 -17.67 6.19
CA PRO A 10 -2.66 -18.53 5.41
C PRO A 10 -3.94 -17.82 4.94
N TYR A 11 -4.52 -16.99 5.83
CA TYR A 11 -5.69 -16.18 5.51
C TYR A 11 -5.41 -15.16 4.41
N ALA A 12 -4.34 -14.37 4.54
CA ALA A 12 -3.95 -13.39 3.54
C ALA A 12 -3.67 -14.05 2.17
N SER A 13 -2.98 -15.19 2.17
CA SER A 13 -2.69 -15.95 0.94
C SER A 13 -3.98 -16.43 0.26
N MET A 14 -4.94 -16.96 1.03
CA MET A 14 -6.24 -17.36 0.50
C MET A 14 -7.03 -16.18 -0.05
N PHE A 15 -7.06 -15.06 0.68
CA PHE A 15 -7.71 -13.81 0.25
C PHE A 15 -7.17 -13.32 -1.10
N TYR A 16 -5.85 -13.17 -1.23
CA TYR A 16 -5.25 -12.68 -2.48
C TYR A 16 -5.39 -13.66 -3.63
N ASN A 17 -5.37 -14.97 -3.37
CA ASN A 17 -5.62 -15.97 -4.41
C ASN A 17 -7.05 -15.86 -4.95
N ARG A 18 -8.04 -15.74 -4.06
CA ARG A 18 -9.44 -15.53 -4.46
C ARG A 18 -9.62 -14.23 -5.24
N LEU A 19 -8.99 -13.14 -4.78
CA LEU A 19 -9.05 -11.84 -5.44
C LEU A 19 -8.43 -11.88 -6.85
N LYS A 20 -7.23 -12.45 -6.96
CA LYS A 20 -6.52 -12.65 -8.24
C LYS A 20 -7.38 -13.42 -9.24
N ASN A 21 -7.98 -14.53 -8.78
CA ASN A 21 -8.81 -15.38 -9.64
C ASN A 21 -10.12 -14.69 -10.03
N TYR A 22 -10.76 -13.96 -9.11
CA TYR A 22 -12.01 -13.26 -9.39
C TYR A 22 -11.84 -12.08 -10.35
N LEU A 23 -10.71 -11.37 -10.26
CA LEU A 23 -10.41 -10.23 -11.13
C LEU A 23 -9.67 -10.61 -12.42
N GLU A 24 -9.16 -11.84 -12.50
CA GLU A 24 -8.35 -12.34 -13.62
C GLU A 24 -7.13 -11.44 -13.91
N THR A 25 -6.50 -10.91 -12.86
CA THR A 25 -5.37 -9.98 -12.98
C THR A 25 -4.29 -10.24 -11.94
N SER A 26 -3.04 -9.93 -12.29
CA SER A 26 -1.90 -10.04 -11.37
C SER A 26 -1.96 -9.01 -10.26
N LEU A 27 -1.46 -9.40 -9.08
CA LEU A 27 -1.33 -8.55 -7.90
C LEU A 27 0.14 -8.23 -7.64
N TYR A 28 0.47 -6.96 -7.44
CA TYR A 28 1.84 -6.50 -7.27
C TYR A 28 2.08 -5.99 -5.85
N PHE A 29 2.62 -6.86 -5.00
CA PHE A 29 2.93 -6.51 -3.61
C PHE A 29 4.08 -5.50 -3.49
N TYR A 30 3.94 -4.47 -2.66
CA TYR A 30 4.98 -3.48 -2.39
C TYR A 30 5.03 -3.11 -0.90
N GLY A 31 5.83 -2.11 -0.55
CA GLY A 31 5.87 -1.63 0.82
C GLY A 31 6.65 -2.58 1.74
N SER A 32 6.24 -2.64 3.01
CA SER A 32 7.06 -3.33 4.02
C SER A 32 7.13 -4.85 3.83
N ILE A 33 6.12 -5.49 3.22
CA ILE A 33 6.11 -6.94 2.93
C ILE A 33 7.28 -7.37 2.01
N GLN A 34 7.88 -6.42 1.27
CA GLN A 34 9.06 -6.64 0.43
C GLN A 34 10.40 -6.33 1.10
N ARG A 35 10.39 -5.93 2.37
CA ARG A 35 11.56 -5.40 3.08
C ARG A 35 11.81 -6.14 4.39
N ASN A 36 12.99 -5.90 4.96
CA ASN A 36 13.41 -6.53 6.22
C ASN A 36 12.70 -5.93 7.44
N ASP A 37 12.05 -4.77 7.30
CA ASP A 37 11.32 -4.11 8.38
C ASP A 37 9.87 -4.62 8.53
N TYR A 38 9.45 -5.64 7.77
CA TYR A 38 8.11 -6.22 7.91
C TYR A 38 7.91 -6.80 9.32
N VAL A 39 6.77 -6.47 9.94
CA VAL A 39 6.36 -7.05 11.22
C VAL A 39 5.06 -7.82 10.98
N PRO A 40 5.07 -9.16 11.09
CA PRO A 40 3.88 -10.00 10.94
C PRO A 40 2.73 -9.51 11.81
N ASP A 41 1.50 -9.58 11.29
CA ASP A 41 0.23 -9.22 11.95
C ASP A 41 0.09 -7.75 12.40
N LYS A 42 1.18 -6.99 12.34
CA LYS A 42 1.24 -5.57 12.73
C LYS A 42 1.33 -4.62 11.52
N SER A 43 2.02 -5.05 10.47
CA SER A 43 2.23 -4.26 9.24
C SER A 43 1.11 -4.49 8.24
N ASP A 44 0.67 -3.43 7.59
CA ASP A 44 -0.27 -3.53 6.47
C ASP A 44 0.42 -4.21 5.27
N ILE A 45 -0.35 -4.95 4.47
CA ILE A 45 0.10 -5.55 3.21
C ILE A 45 -0.36 -4.65 2.06
N ASP A 46 0.60 -3.99 1.42
CA ASP A 46 0.35 -3.05 0.33
C ASP A 46 0.40 -3.78 -1.03
N VAL A 47 -0.62 -3.58 -1.87
CA VAL A 47 -0.78 -4.27 -3.16
C VAL A 47 -1.23 -3.29 -4.25
N ASP A 48 -0.57 -3.34 -5.40
CA ASP A 48 -1.02 -2.65 -6.61
C ASP A 48 -1.75 -3.62 -7.54
N LEU A 49 -2.77 -3.07 -8.19
CA LEU A 49 -3.52 -3.70 -9.26
C LEU A 49 -3.54 -2.76 -10.46
N PHE A 50 -3.24 -3.30 -11.63
CA PHE A 50 -3.26 -2.56 -12.90
C PHE A 50 -4.38 -3.09 -13.79
N THR A 51 -5.09 -2.18 -14.45
CA THR A 51 -6.26 -2.51 -15.26
C THR A 51 -6.47 -1.49 -16.37
N GLU A 52 -7.01 -1.94 -17.49
CA GLU A 52 -7.46 -1.07 -18.58
C GLU A 52 -8.75 -0.32 -18.24
N ASN A 53 -9.57 -0.86 -17.31
CA ASN A 53 -10.84 -0.27 -16.90
C ASN A 53 -10.97 -0.23 -15.38
N ILE A 54 -10.57 0.91 -14.82
CA ILE A 54 -10.61 1.17 -13.37
C ILE A 54 -12.04 1.07 -12.82
N ASN A 55 -13.04 1.63 -13.51
CA ASN A 55 -14.41 1.64 -13.00
C ASN A 55 -15.02 0.24 -12.94
N SER A 56 -14.78 -0.58 -13.96
CA SER A 56 -15.21 -1.99 -13.98
C SER A 56 -14.53 -2.77 -12.85
N THR A 57 -13.21 -2.58 -12.68
CA THR A 57 -12.46 -3.23 -11.60
C THR A 57 -12.94 -2.82 -10.21
N ILE A 58 -13.20 -1.53 -9.98
CA ILE A 58 -13.79 -1.05 -8.72
C ILE A 58 -15.14 -1.74 -8.49
N THR A 59 -15.99 -1.83 -9.51
CA THR A 59 -17.31 -2.48 -9.40
C THR A 59 -17.17 -3.96 -9.03
N LYS A 60 -16.25 -4.70 -9.68
CA LYS A 60 -15.93 -6.08 -9.31
C LYS A 60 -15.43 -6.17 -7.86
N MET A 61 -14.53 -5.28 -7.46
CA MET A 61 -14.00 -5.26 -6.09
C MET A 61 -15.07 -4.91 -5.05
N GLN A 62 -16.03 -4.05 -5.36
CA GLN A 62 -17.19 -3.78 -4.49
C GLN A 62 -17.97 -5.07 -4.19
N HIS A 63 -18.26 -5.86 -5.22
CA HIS A 63 -18.96 -7.13 -5.06
C HIS A 63 -18.11 -8.19 -4.32
N PHE A 64 -16.82 -8.27 -4.62
CA PHE A 64 -15.92 -9.23 -3.97
C PHE A 64 -15.76 -8.95 -2.47
N LEU A 65 -15.66 -7.66 -2.10
CA LEU A 65 -15.40 -7.22 -0.73
C LEU A 65 -16.67 -6.93 0.07
N ASP A 66 -17.83 -6.90 -0.58
CA ASP A 66 -19.12 -6.46 -0.02
C ASP A 66 -19.03 -5.04 0.60
N VAL A 67 -18.59 -4.08 -0.22
CA VAL A 67 -18.38 -2.69 0.20
C VAL A 67 -18.95 -1.67 -0.77
N ASP A 68 -19.33 -0.51 -0.23
CA ASP A 68 -19.74 0.64 -1.02
C ASP A 68 -18.60 1.24 -1.83
N LYS A 69 -18.95 1.81 -3.00
CA LYS A 69 -18.02 2.56 -3.85
C LYS A 69 -17.33 3.70 -3.11
N SER A 70 -17.99 4.29 -2.11
CA SER A 70 -17.46 5.38 -1.28
C SER A 70 -16.23 4.97 -0.47
N LYS A 71 -15.98 3.67 -0.27
CA LYS A 71 -14.76 3.17 0.38
C LYS A 71 -13.53 3.28 -0.52
N PHE A 72 -13.71 3.41 -1.83
CA PHE A 72 -12.63 3.62 -2.78
C PHE A 72 -12.29 5.11 -2.85
N LYS A 73 -11.12 5.47 -2.31
CA LYS A 73 -10.64 6.85 -2.27
C LYS A 73 -9.79 7.14 -3.48
N LYS A 74 -10.11 8.20 -4.21
CA LYS A 74 -9.28 8.71 -5.30
C LYS A 74 -8.03 9.36 -4.73
N PHE A 75 -6.90 9.18 -5.40
CA PHE A 75 -5.65 9.84 -5.03
C PHE A 75 -4.86 10.28 -6.26
N ILE A 76 -3.99 11.26 -6.06
CA ILE A 76 -2.90 11.63 -6.96
C ILE A 76 -1.62 11.05 -6.40
N TYR A 77 -0.86 10.37 -7.26
CA TYR A 77 0.49 9.94 -6.99
C TYR A 77 1.45 10.65 -7.94
N LYS A 78 2.28 11.55 -7.38
CA LYS A 78 3.28 12.30 -8.13
C LYS A 78 4.60 11.53 -8.09
N ILE A 79 5.07 11.09 -9.26
CA ILE A 79 6.34 10.38 -9.43
C ILE A 79 7.21 11.20 -10.40
N ASN A 80 8.25 11.84 -9.87
CA ASN A 80 9.05 12.84 -10.59
C ASN A 80 8.12 13.95 -11.16
N ASN A 81 8.08 14.11 -12.50
CA ASN A 81 7.22 15.07 -13.18
C ASN A 81 5.88 14.47 -13.66
N ASN A 82 5.61 13.19 -13.35
CA ASN A 82 4.39 12.52 -13.76
C ASN A 82 3.33 12.58 -12.66
N ILE A 83 2.09 12.87 -13.05
CA ILE A 83 0.92 12.86 -12.17
C ILE A 83 0.10 11.63 -12.54
N ILE A 84 -0.01 10.70 -11.61
CA ILE A 84 -0.77 9.46 -11.78
C ILE A 84 -2.03 9.56 -10.92
N ILE A 85 -3.18 9.25 -11.51
CA ILE A 85 -4.43 9.16 -10.78
C ILE A 85 -4.72 7.68 -10.51
N GLY A 86 -5.04 7.37 -9.26
CA GLY A 86 -5.41 6.03 -8.84
C GLY A 86 -6.57 6.04 -7.85
N TYR A 87 -7.01 4.85 -7.48
CA TYR A 87 -8.01 4.63 -6.44
C TYR A 87 -7.48 3.64 -5.44
N LYS A 88 -7.78 3.82 -4.16
CA LYS A 88 -7.37 2.88 -3.14
C LYS A 88 -8.48 2.50 -2.19
N ILE A 89 -8.37 1.30 -1.66
CA ILE A 89 -9.21 0.80 -0.57
C ILE A 89 -8.33 0.21 0.52
N SER A 90 -8.65 0.50 1.77
CA SER A 90 -8.00 -0.08 2.94
C SER A 90 -8.96 -1.02 3.64
N ILE A 91 -8.55 -2.28 3.83
CA ILE A 91 -9.33 -3.33 4.47
C ILE A 91 -8.66 -3.69 5.79
N LYS A 92 -9.46 -3.86 6.83
CA LYS A 92 -9.00 -4.27 8.17
C LYS A 92 -9.96 -5.30 8.73
N GLU A 93 -9.44 -6.48 8.99
CA GLU A 93 -10.17 -7.60 9.58
C GLU A 93 -9.44 -8.04 10.85
N PRO A 94 -9.80 -7.46 12.02
CA PRO A 94 -9.11 -7.70 13.27
C PRO A 94 -9.07 -9.18 13.69
N GLU A 95 -10.15 -9.91 13.42
CA GLU A 95 -10.31 -11.33 13.76
C GLU A 95 -9.28 -12.23 13.08
N HIS A 96 -8.77 -11.81 11.93
CA HIS A 96 -7.77 -12.54 11.15
C HIS A 96 -6.39 -11.86 11.18
N TYR A 97 -6.22 -10.83 12.02
CA TYR A 97 -5.04 -9.95 12.05
C TYR A 97 -4.64 -9.44 10.67
N PHE A 98 -5.62 -9.29 9.77
CA PHE A 98 -5.41 -9.01 8.37
C PHE A 98 -5.65 -7.54 8.08
N ARG A 99 -4.65 -6.89 7.49
CA ARG A 99 -4.72 -5.49 7.08
C ARG A 99 -4.07 -5.34 5.72
N THR A 100 -4.80 -4.78 4.78
CA THR A 100 -4.29 -4.54 3.42
C THR A 100 -4.73 -3.20 2.88
N GLU A 101 -3.85 -2.59 2.09
CA GLU A 101 -4.19 -1.48 1.21
C GLU A 101 -4.03 -1.96 -0.23
N ILE A 102 -5.09 -1.82 -1.03
CA ILE A 102 -5.07 -2.16 -2.45
C ILE A 102 -5.21 -0.87 -3.24
N SER A 103 -4.21 -0.58 -4.07
CA SER A 103 -4.16 0.55 -5.00
C SER A 103 -4.47 0.07 -6.42
N ILE A 104 -5.35 0.77 -7.12
CA ILE A 104 -5.81 0.47 -8.46
C ILE A 104 -5.33 1.58 -9.39
N PHE A 105 -4.61 1.19 -10.44
CA PHE A 105 -4.04 2.07 -11.44
C PHE A 105 -4.46 1.65 -12.85
N ASP A 106 -4.41 2.63 -13.75
CA ASP A 106 -4.50 2.38 -15.19
C ASP A 106 -3.25 1.60 -15.66
N GLU A 107 -3.42 0.56 -16.48
CA GLU A 107 -2.35 -0.31 -17.01
C GLU A 107 -1.21 0.49 -17.65
N LYS A 108 -1.51 1.64 -18.30
CA LYS A 108 -0.48 2.48 -18.93
C LYS A 108 0.57 3.01 -17.94
N ASN A 109 0.22 3.10 -16.65
CA ASN A 109 1.10 3.62 -15.60
C ASN A 109 1.92 2.52 -14.93
N LYS A 110 1.70 1.25 -15.27
CA LYS A 110 2.29 0.08 -14.60
C LYS A 110 3.79 0.15 -14.50
N ALA A 111 4.49 0.34 -15.62
CA ALA A 111 5.95 0.38 -15.64
C ALA A 111 6.51 1.47 -14.72
N LEU A 112 5.88 2.66 -14.72
CA LEU A 112 6.32 3.80 -13.92
C LEU A 112 6.10 3.55 -12.42
N VAL A 113 4.92 3.08 -12.03
CA VAL A 113 4.55 2.78 -10.63
C VAL A 113 5.43 1.65 -10.08
N LEU A 114 5.59 0.57 -10.85
CA LEU A 114 6.42 -0.56 -10.46
C LEU A 114 7.89 -0.14 -10.30
N ASN A 115 8.47 0.61 -11.23
CA ASN A 115 9.84 1.08 -11.10
C ASN A 115 10.05 1.92 -9.83
N GLU A 116 9.09 2.78 -9.49
CA GLU A 116 9.14 3.59 -8.27
C GLU A 116 9.06 2.73 -6.99
N HIS A 117 8.20 1.71 -6.96
CA HIS A 117 8.14 0.79 -5.83
C HIS A 117 9.39 -0.06 -5.70
N THR A 118 9.95 -0.59 -6.80
CA THR A 118 11.19 -1.38 -6.80
C THR A 118 12.36 -0.58 -6.26
N ARG A 119 12.47 0.69 -6.64
CA ARG A 119 13.49 1.61 -6.11
C ARG A 119 13.46 1.65 -4.58
N LYS A 120 12.26 1.62 -3.99
CA LYS A 120 12.03 1.66 -2.53
C LYS A 120 12.15 0.32 -1.82
N PHE A 121 12.42 -0.78 -2.52
CA PHE A 121 12.64 -2.08 -1.86
C PHE A 121 13.99 -2.11 -1.14
N HIS A 122 15.00 -1.48 -1.73
CA HIS A 122 16.37 -1.48 -1.22
C HIS A 122 16.64 -0.17 -0.46
N ILE A 123 16.07 -0.06 0.73
CA ILE A 123 16.36 1.03 1.66
C ILE A 123 17.81 0.87 2.15
N PRO A 124 18.62 1.96 2.24
CA PRO A 124 19.96 1.91 2.82
C PRO A 124 19.99 1.20 4.18
N PHE A 125 21.06 0.47 4.45
CA PHE A 125 21.18 -0.38 5.64
C PHE A 125 20.93 0.39 6.95
N PHE A 126 21.55 1.57 7.08
CA PHE A 126 21.35 2.45 8.24
C PHE A 126 19.89 2.88 8.42
N SER A 127 19.23 3.33 7.35
CA SER A 127 17.82 3.68 7.37
C SER A 127 16.93 2.48 7.76
N SER A 128 17.28 1.29 7.28
CA SER A 128 16.56 0.05 7.63
C SER A 128 16.67 -0.27 9.13
N ILE A 129 17.86 -0.16 9.72
CA ILE A 129 18.07 -0.36 11.17
C ILE A 129 17.24 0.65 11.97
N ILE A 130 17.28 1.93 11.60
CA ILE A 130 16.53 2.98 12.31
C ILE A 130 15.03 2.70 12.23
N ILE A 131 14.51 2.27 11.08
CA ILE A 131 13.09 1.91 10.93
C ILE A 131 12.72 0.71 11.81
N ILE A 132 13.59 -0.30 11.92
CA ILE A 132 13.35 -1.46 12.80
C ILE A 132 13.28 -1.02 14.27
N ILE A 133 14.23 -0.20 14.71
CA ILE A 133 14.25 0.36 16.07
C ILE A 133 12.97 1.18 16.32
N LEU A 134 12.62 2.06 15.39
CA LEU A 134 11.40 2.87 15.47
C LEU A 134 10.13 2.01 15.59
N LYS A 135 10.07 0.91 14.82
CA LYS A 135 8.97 -0.07 14.88
C LYS A 135 8.92 -0.81 16.21
N PHE A 136 10.06 -1.13 16.81
CA PHE A 136 10.11 -1.73 18.14
C PHE A 136 9.50 -0.79 19.20
N PHE A 137 9.92 0.48 19.23
CA PHE A 137 9.35 1.47 20.16
C PHE A 137 7.85 1.69 19.98
N TYR A 138 7.37 1.68 18.73
CA TYR A 138 5.96 1.87 18.43
C TYR A 138 5.12 0.62 18.73
N TYR A 139 5.48 -0.52 18.17
CA TYR A 139 4.64 -1.73 18.19
C TYR A 139 4.82 -2.60 19.43
N GLN A 140 5.97 -2.55 20.09
CA GLN A 140 6.25 -3.39 21.25
C GLN A 140 6.16 -2.61 22.55
N LEU A 141 6.73 -1.40 22.60
CA LEU A 141 6.72 -0.57 23.81
C LEU A 141 5.53 0.39 23.89
N GLY A 142 4.90 0.73 22.77
CA GLY A 142 3.74 1.64 22.75
C GLY A 142 4.07 3.08 23.15
N ILE A 143 5.35 3.47 23.16
CA ILE A 143 5.82 4.76 23.67
C ILE A 143 5.57 5.89 22.67
N ILE A 144 5.59 5.58 21.38
CA ILE A 144 5.50 6.57 20.30
C ILE A 144 4.04 6.66 19.82
N PRO A 145 3.40 7.84 19.83
CA PRO A 145 2.09 7.99 19.22
C PRO A 145 2.15 7.77 17.70
N LYS A 146 1.07 7.19 17.14
CA LYS A 146 0.97 6.84 15.71
C LYS A 146 1.34 7.97 14.76
N MET A 147 0.96 9.22 15.10
CA MET A 147 1.26 10.41 14.31
C MET A 147 2.77 10.61 14.15
N TYR A 148 3.52 10.57 15.25
CA TYR A 148 4.98 10.73 15.23
C TYR A 148 5.69 9.56 14.58
N PHE A 149 5.24 8.33 14.86
CA PHE A 149 5.75 7.14 14.18
C PHE A 149 5.65 7.28 12.67
N LYS A 150 4.48 7.68 12.16
CA LYS A 150 4.25 7.89 10.73
C LYS A 150 5.16 8.99 10.18
N TYR A 151 5.21 10.14 10.83
CA TYR A 151 6.03 11.27 10.39
C TYR A 151 7.52 10.90 10.25
N ILE A 152 8.11 10.30 11.29
CA ILE A 152 9.54 9.92 11.29
C ILE A 152 9.81 8.86 10.23
N LYS A 153 8.94 7.84 10.13
CA LYS A 153 9.08 6.77 9.14
C LYS A 153 9.03 7.31 7.71
N ASP A 154 8.05 8.17 7.42
CA ASP A 154 7.88 8.74 6.08
C ASP A 154 9.06 9.66 5.73
N TYR A 155 9.58 10.43 6.70
CA TYR A 155 10.81 11.22 6.54
C TYR A 155 12.01 10.34 6.19
N LEU A 156 12.29 9.29 6.98
CA LEU A 156 13.43 8.38 6.75
C LEU A 156 13.39 7.73 5.37
N ILE A 157 12.20 7.28 4.94
CA ILE A 157 12.02 6.68 3.63
C ILE A 157 12.25 7.71 2.54
N ASN A 158 11.65 8.90 2.63
CA ASN A 158 11.77 9.92 1.57
C ASN A 158 13.18 10.48 1.44
N THR A 159 13.87 10.76 2.55
CA THR A 159 15.25 11.24 2.54
C THR A 159 16.21 10.20 1.95
N SER A 160 15.92 8.91 2.09
CA SER A 160 16.78 7.83 1.57
C SER A 160 16.81 7.74 0.04
N PHE A 161 15.85 8.35 -0.68
CA PHE A 161 15.72 8.19 -2.14
C PHE A 161 15.80 9.50 -2.94
N GLY A 162 16.14 10.62 -2.30
CA GLY A 162 16.48 11.91 -2.95
C GLY A 162 15.33 12.68 -3.58
N ASN A 163 14.38 11.99 -4.25
CA ASN A 163 13.19 12.58 -4.87
C ASN A 163 11.92 12.04 -4.18
N PRO A 164 11.25 12.83 -3.33
CA PRO A 164 10.02 12.39 -2.68
C PRO A 164 8.92 12.24 -3.73
N SER A 165 8.39 11.03 -3.88
CA SER A 165 7.12 10.85 -4.56
C SER A 165 6.00 11.26 -3.58
N GLU A 166 5.06 12.07 -4.02
CA GLU A 166 4.00 12.59 -3.14
C GLU A 166 2.67 11.88 -3.39
N PHE A 167 2.04 11.42 -2.33
CA PHE A 167 0.74 10.76 -2.38
C PHE A 167 -0.32 11.64 -1.72
N LEU A 168 -1.28 12.12 -2.51
CA LEU A 168 -2.31 13.06 -2.08
C LEU A 168 -3.69 12.41 -2.27
N ILE A 169 -4.41 12.18 -1.17
CA ILE A 169 -5.78 11.68 -1.24
C ILE A 169 -6.68 12.84 -1.63
N ILE A 170 -7.43 12.68 -2.73
CA ILE A 170 -8.44 13.63 -3.14
C ILE A 170 -9.77 13.13 -2.56
N ASP A 171 -9.98 13.37 -1.27
CA ASP A 171 -11.33 13.26 -0.70
C ASP A 171 -11.99 14.61 -0.96
N LEU A 172 -12.70 14.74 -2.09
CA LEU A 172 -13.62 15.86 -2.30
C LEU A 172 -14.80 15.65 -1.36
N LYS A 173 -14.61 15.88 -0.06
CA LYS A 173 -15.74 16.29 0.76
C LYS A 173 -16.27 17.56 0.11
N LYS A 174 -17.54 17.52 -0.30
CA LYS A 174 -18.35 18.73 -0.44
C LYS A 174 -18.41 19.40 0.94
N ASP A 175 -17.36 20.13 1.31
CA ASP A 175 -17.41 21.10 2.40
C ASP A 175 -17.68 22.49 1.78
N LEU A 176 -18.70 22.55 0.92
CA LEU A 176 -19.29 23.78 0.35
C LEU A 176 -20.79 23.56 0.14
N VAL A 177 -21.55 23.54 1.23
CA VAL A 177 -22.89 24.15 1.35
C VAL A 177 -23.01 24.71 2.76
#